data_AF-A0A662EU53-F1
#
_entry.id   AF-A0A662EU53-F1
#
_cell.length_a   1.000
_cell.length_b   1.000
_cell.length_c   1.000
_cell.angle_alpha   90.00
_cell.angle_beta   90.00
_cell.angle_gamma   90.00
#
_symmetry.space_group_name_H-M   'P 1'
#
loop_
_entity.id
_entity.type
_entity.pdbx_description
1 polymer ?
#
loop_
_entity_poly.entity_id
_entity_poly.type
_entity_poly.pdbx_seq_one_letter_code
_entity_poly.pdbx_strand_id
1 'polypeptide(L)'
;MDEGVLGLIAAAVIGASLLGVLLLQPPTVYIAKPLPDEILSVPARVVLTGLPEGAEVGARLRDARGRVLAEKALVFREGRATGLLYFDLPTASTGYLEVFSLGGGKVLARVPVRFAGERGTWVRVFFLDSGGKLFPAVRRISATPRVATEAVRALLAGPTLPEERAGIWTAAPAGTERLAISITASTAHVVLSVPDPQAPALDLFASQLERTLTQFPTISRVEIRYVRP
;
A
#
# COMPACT_ATOMS: atom_id res chain seq x y z
N MET A 1 -15.96 -24.80 -83.04
CA MET A 1 -15.09 -23.61 -83.08
C MET A 1 -14.60 -23.44 -81.67
N ASP A 2 -13.44 -24.02 -81.40
CA ASP A 2 -12.72 -23.96 -80.12
C ASP A 2 -12.19 -22.54 -79.91
N GLU A 3 -12.00 -22.14 -78.66
CA GLU A 3 -11.01 -21.18 -78.12
C GLU A 3 -11.50 -20.69 -76.75
N GLY A 4 -10.86 -21.10 -75.65
CA GLY A 4 -11.30 -20.69 -74.30
C GLY A 4 -10.48 -21.22 -73.13
N VAL A 5 -9.17 -21.02 -73.19
CA VAL A 5 -8.16 -20.92 -72.12
C VAL A 5 -8.66 -20.99 -70.65
N LEU A 6 -8.17 -22.03 -69.95
CA LEU A 6 -7.58 -22.04 -68.59
C LEU A 6 -7.84 -20.86 -67.62
N GLY A 7 -8.47 -21.19 -66.49
CA GLY A 7 -7.92 -20.89 -65.16
C GLY A 7 -8.41 -19.65 -64.43
N LEU A 8 -9.17 -19.83 -63.33
CA LEU A 8 -8.68 -19.55 -61.97
C LEU A 8 -9.69 -20.05 -60.91
N ILE A 9 -9.16 -20.77 -59.94
CA ILE A 9 -9.83 -21.09 -58.67
C ILE A 9 -9.91 -19.78 -57.85
N ALA A 10 -11.11 -19.41 -57.41
CA ALA A 10 -11.30 -18.47 -56.31
C ALA A 10 -12.32 -19.09 -55.33
N ALA A 11 -11.79 -19.77 -54.32
CA ALA A 11 -12.56 -20.25 -53.19
C ALA A 11 -13.10 -19.04 -52.40
N ALA A 12 -14.42 -18.93 -52.32
CA ALA A 12 -15.08 -17.99 -51.42
C ALA A 12 -14.85 -18.43 -49.97
N VAL A 13 -14.12 -17.62 -49.21
CA VAL A 13 -14.02 -17.72 -47.75
C VAL A 13 -15.38 -17.33 -47.16
N ILE A 14 -16.18 -18.32 -46.77
CA ILE A 14 -17.41 -18.10 -46.00
C ILE A 14 -17.06 -18.13 -44.51
N GLY A 15 -16.91 -16.92 -43.96
CA GLY A 15 -17.26 -16.52 -42.59
C GLY A 15 -16.95 -17.47 -41.42
N ALA A 16 -15.77 -17.32 -40.83
CA ALA A 16 -15.52 -17.73 -39.45
C ALA A 16 -16.28 -16.80 -38.48
N SER A 17 -17.55 -17.10 -38.21
CA SER A 17 -18.36 -16.40 -37.19
C SER A 17 -18.51 -17.26 -35.93
N LEU A 18 -17.37 -17.66 -35.34
CA LEU A 18 -17.35 -18.41 -34.07
C LEU A 18 -15.96 -18.28 -33.41
N LEU A 19 -15.45 -17.06 -33.28
CA LEU A 19 -14.28 -16.78 -32.45
C LEU A 19 -14.65 -15.80 -31.33
N GLY A 20 -15.05 -16.38 -30.20
CA GLY A 20 -14.81 -15.80 -28.89
C GLY A 20 -15.60 -14.53 -28.55
N VAL A 21 -16.87 -14.71 -28.19
CA VAL A 21 -17.39 -13.99 -27.01
C VAL A 21 -16.60 -14.53 -25.82
N LEU A 22 -15.35 -14.08 -25.68
CA LEU A 22 -14.62 -14.22 -24.45
C LEU A 22 -15.42 -13.39 -23.47
N LEU A 23 -16.08 -14.07 -22.53
CA LEU A 23 -16.76 -13.44 -21.40
C LEU A 23 -15.76 -12.47 -20.77
N LEU A 24 -15.86 -11.18 -21.10
CA LEU A 24 -15.26 -10.09 -20.34
C LEU A 24 -16.01 -10.06 -19.02
N GLN A 25 -15.72 -11.04 -18.16
CA GLN A 25 -16.09 -10.93 -16.76
C GLN A 25 -15.42 -9.65 -16.27
N PRO A 26 -16.18 -8.74 -15.63
CA PRO A 26 -15.57 -7.53 -15.09
C PRO A 26 -14.44 -7.94 -14.14
N PRO A 27 -13.27 -7.27 -14.21
CA PRO A 27 -12.14 -7.63 -13.38
C PRO A 27 -12.57 -7.59 -11.92
N THR A 28 -12.41 -8.74 -11.24
CA THR A 28 -12.83 -8.92 -9.86
C THR A 28 -11.60 -8.82 -8.98
N VAL A 29 -11.68 -7.98 -7.95
CA VAL A 29 -10.62 -7.87 -6.93
C VAL A 29 -10.80 -8.94 -5.87
N TYR A 30 -9.71 -9.63 -5.54
CA TYR A 30 -9.67 -10.64 -4.49
C TYR A 30 -8.82 -10.16 -3.32
N ILE A 31 -9.31 -10.42 -2.10
CA ILE A 31 -8.57 -10.16 -0.87
C ILE A 31 -7.81 -11.44 -0.51
N ALA A 32 -6.50 -11.46 -0.79
CA ALA A 32 -5.63 -12.59 -0.45
C ALA A 32 -5.17 -12.53 1.02
N LYS A 33 -5.01 -11.31 1.57
CA LYS A 33 -4.83 -11.05 2.99
C LYS A 33 -5.62 -9.82 3.42
N PRO A 34 -6.27 -9.85 4.60
CA PRO A 34 -6.37 -10.96 5.53
C PRO A 34 -7.33 -12.08 5.08
N LEU A 35 -7.23 -13.24 5.71
CA LEU A 35 -8.18 -14.34 5.57
C LEU A 35 -9.48 -14.04 6.35
N PRO A 36 -10.60 -14.69 6.02
CA PRO A 36 -11.82 -14.62 6.82
C PRO A 36 -11.55 -14.90 8.31
N ASP A 37 -12.04 -14.00 9.16
CA ASP A 37 -11.93 -14.04 10.62
C ASP A 37 -10.50 -14.00 11.18
N GLU A 38 -9.51 -13.66 10.36
CA GLU A 38 -8.12 -13.45 10.81
C GLU A 38 -8.08 -12.37 11.89
N ILE A 39 -7.33 -12.63 12.96
CA ILE A 39 -7.12 -11.68 14.06
C ILE A 39 -6.03 -10.69 13.64
N LEU A 40 -6.40 -9.42 13.56
CA LEU A 40 -5.52 -8.33 13.15
C LEU A 40 -4.90 -7.62 14.37
N SER A 41 -3.58 -7.49 14.33
CA SER A 41 -2.78 -6.55 15.14
C SER A 41 -2.34 -5.36 14.29
N VAL A 42 -1.78 -4.31 14.92
CA VAL A 42 -1.35 -3.10 14.21
C VAL A 42 0.13 -3.16 13.79
N PRO A 43 0.49 -3.02 12.50
CA PRO A 43 -0.38 -2.78 11.34
C PRO A 43 -1.00 -4.07 10.77
N ALA A 44 -2.16 -3.93 10.13
CA ALA A 44 -2.75 -5.00 9.34
C ALA A 44 -2.10 -5.05 7.94
N ARG A 45 -1.63 -6.23 7.52
CA ARG A 45 -1.14 -6.46 6.16
C ARG A 45 -2.31 -6.75 5.23
N VAL A 46 -2.38 -6.01 4.13
CA VAL A 46 -3.35 -6.22 3.05
C VAL A 46 -2.64 -6.65 1.79
N VAL A 47 -3.16 -7.70 1.16
CA VAL A 47 -2.70 -8.19 -0.13
C VAL A 47 -3.91 -8.42 -1.01
N LEU A 48 -3.95 -7.75 -2.15
CA LEU A 48 -5.02 -7.82 -3.13
C LEU A 48 -4.48 -8.40 -4.44
N THR A 49 -5.32 -9.13 -5.17
CA THR A 49 -5.02 -9.69 -6.50
C THR A 49 -6.21 -9.52 -7.44
N GLY A 50 -6.01 -9.80 -8.73
CA GLY A 50 -7.10 -9.90 -9.72
C GLY A 50 -7.36 -8.65 -10.55
N LEU A 51 -6.70 -7.52 -10.26
CA LEU A 51 -6.74 -6.33 -11.10
C LEU A 51 -5.44 -6.15 -11.92
N PRO A 52 -5.50 -5.50 -13.10
CA PRO A 52 -4.33 -5.27 -13.95
C PRO A 52 -3.32 -4.29 -13.33
N GLU A 53 -2.11 -4.26 -13.91
CA GLU A 53 -1.06 -3.28 -13.58
C GLU A 53 -1.58 -1.84 -13.60
N GLY A 54 -1.20 -1.06 -12.60
CA GLY A 54 -1.58 0.35 -12.48
C GLY A 54 -3.02 0.59 -12.02
N ALA A 55 -3.85 -0.46 -11.84
CA ALA A 55 -5.16 -0.30 -11.24
C ALA A 55 -5.05 0.21 -9.79
N GLU A 56 -5.96 1.09 -9.38
CA GLU A 56 -5.99 1.63 -8.03
C GLU A 56 -7.31 1.35 -7.32
N VAL A 57 -7.23 0.97 -6.05
CA VAL A 57 -8.38 0.74 -5.18
C VAL A 57 -8.12 1.29 -3.79
N GLY A 58 -9.19 1.60 -3.07
CA GLY A 58 -9.11 1.86 -1.64
C GLY A 58 -9.25 0.57 -0.84
N ALA A 59 -8.49 0.43 0.23
CA ALA A 59 -8.69 -0.57 1.28
C ALA A 59 -9.02 0.16 2.59
N ARG A 60 -10.09 -0.25 3.27
CA ARG A 60 -10.47 0.32 4.58
C ARG A 60 -10.81 -0.75 5.60
N LEU A 61 -10.34 -0.54 6.82
CA LEU A 61 -10.78 -1.30 7.99
C LEU A 61 -11.93 -0.58 8.67
N ARG A 62 -13.02 -1.30 8.91
CA ARG A 62 -14.16 -0.83 9.70
C ARG A 62 -14.44 -1.79 10.83
N ASP A 63 -14.75 -1.28 12.02
CA ASP A 63 -15.27 -2.13 13.09
C ASP A 63 -16.75 -2.47 12.88
N ALA A 64 -17.28 -3.42 13.65
CA ALA A 64 -18.67 -3.87 13.55
C ALA A 64 -19.70 -2.78 13.93
N ARG A 65 -19.26 -1.65 14.52
CA ARG A 65 -20.11 -0.47 14.75
C ARG A 65 -20.06 0.52 13.59
N GLY A 66 -19.37 0.18 12.51
CA GLY A 66 -19.25 0.99 11.30
C GLY A 66 -18.19 2.09 11.37
N ARG A 67 -17.42 2.19 12.46
CA ARG A 67 -16.33 3.16 12.57
C ARG A 67 -15.21 2.76 11.62
N VAL A 68 -14.79 3.70 10.77
CA VAL A 68 -13.58 3.55 9.95
C VAL A 68 -12.35 3.71 10.85
N LEU A 69 -11.46 2.71 10.82
CA LEU A 69 -10.25 2.68 11.65
C LEU A 69 -9.00 3.08 10.88
N ALA A 70 -8.97 2.81 9.56
CA ALA A 70 -7.92 3.23 8.64
C ALA A 70 -8.42 3.07 7.19
N GLU A 71 -7.94 3.92 6.28
CA GLU A 71 -8.11 3.75 4.84
C GLU A 71 -6.81 4.05 4.10
N LYS A 72 -6.57 3.37 2.98
CA LYS A 72 -5.39 3.56 2.15
C LYS A 72 -5.67 3.26 0.67
N ALA A 73 -5.13 4.06 -0.24
CA ALA A 73 -5.06 3.72 -1.66
C ALA A 73 -3.95 2.68 -1.90
N LEU A 74 -4.25 1.66 -2.68
CA LEU A 74 -3.33 0.61 -3.08
C LEU A 74 -3.28 0.53 -4.60
N VAL A 75 -2.06 0.49 -5.14
CA VAL A 75 -1.79 0.39 -6.57
C VAL A 75 -1.38 -1.04 -6.89
N PHE A 76 -1.97 -1.62 -7.93
CA PHE A 76 -1.59 -2.94 -8.42
C PHE A 76 -0.28 -2.86 -9.20
N ARG A 77 0.70 -3.65 -8.74
CA ARG A 77 2.01 -3.87 -9.35
C ARG A 77 2.21 -5.38 -9.54
N GLU A 78 2.53 -5.80 -10.75
CA GLU A 78 2.71 -7.21 -11.11
C GLU A 78 1.49 -8.08 -10.74
N GLY A 79 0.28 -7.54 -10.95
CA GLY A 79 -0.98 -8.21 -10.65
C GLY A 79 -1.34 -8.32 -9.16
N ARG A 80 -0.59 -7.64 -8.28
CA ARG A 80 -0.81 -7.62 -6.83
C ARG A 80 -0.74 -6.20 -6.27
N ALA A 81 -1.57 -5.89 -5.29
CA ALA A 81 -1.41 -4.68 -4.48
C ALA A 81 -1.12 -5.08 -3.02
N THR A 82 -0.09 -4.53 -2.41
CA THR A 82 0.27 -4.80 -1.01
C THR A 82 0.33 -3.51 -0.22
N GLY A 83 -0.16 -3.53 1.02
CA GLY A 83 -0.06 -2.38 1.92
C GLY A 83 -0.12 -2.75 3.39
N LEU A 84 0.27 -1.79 4.23
CA LEU A 84 0.11 -1.85 5.67
C LEU A 84 -0.89 -0.79 6.11
N LEU A 85 -1.93 -1.21 6.83
CA LEU A 85 -2.89 -0.32 7.46
C LEU A 85 -2.56 -0.20 8.94
N TYR A 86 -2.06 0.96 9.34
CA TYR A 86 -1.98 1.37 10.74
C TYR A 86 -3.35 1.91 11.14
N PHE A 87 -4.03 1.24 12.07
CA PHE A 87 -5.43 1.52 12.39
C PHE A 87 -5.64 1.93 13.84
N ASP A 88 -6.65 2.78 14.04
CA ASP A 88 -7.09 3.26 15.34
C ASP A 88 -7.60 2.15 16.25
N LEU A 89 -7.66 2.41 17.56
CA LEU A 89 -8.28 1.48 18.51
C LEU A 89 -9.73 1.17 18.09
N PRO A 90 -10.05 -0.10 17.78
CA PRO A 90 -11.40 -0.50 17.41
C PRO A 90 -12.35 -0.36 18.60
N THR A 91 -13.61 -0.02 18.33
CA THR A 91 -14.65 -0.02 19.38
C THR A 91 -15.26 -1.41 19.58
N ALA A 92 -15.27 -2.24 18.53
CA ALA A 92 -15.75 -3.62 18.56
C ALA A 92 -14.62 -4.62 18.26
N SER A 93 -14.73 -5.85 18.75
CA SER A 93 -13.72 -6.90 18.54
C SER A 93 -13.77 -7.55 17.14
N THR A 94 -14.79 -7.24 16.36
CA THR A 94 -15.00 -7.73 14.99
C THR A 94 -15.19 -6.56 14.04
N GLY A 95 -15.03 -6.82 12.74
CA GLY A 95 -15.18 -5.83 11.70
C GLY A 95 -15.00 -6.42 10.31
N TYR A 96 -14.69 -5.54 9.36
CA TYR A 96 -14.43 -5.92 7.97
C TYR A 96 -13.22 -5.18 7.43
N LEU A 97 -12.43 -5.87 6.61
CA LEU A 97 -11.66 -5.19 5.57
C LEU A 97 -12.56 -5.08 4.34
N GLU A 98 -12.72 -3.86 3.83
CA GLU A 98 -13.44 -3.58 2.59
C GLU A 98 -12.46 -3.02 1.55
N VAL A 99 -12.53 -3.56 0.33
CA VAL A 99 -11.90 -2.97 -0.85
C VAL A 99 -12.96 -2.19 -1.61
N PHE A 100 -12.66 -0.96 -2.02
CA PHE A 100 -13.63 -0.07 -2.65
C PHE A 100 -13.05 0.73 -3.82
N SER A 101 -13.92 1.24 -4.69
CA SER A 101 -13.51 2.13 -5.79
C SER A 101 -13.20 3.55 -5.28
N LEU A 102 -12.04 4.12 -5.65
CA LEU A 102 -11.63 5.44 -5.16
C LEU A 102 -12.56 6.58 -5.62
N GLY A 103 -13.13 6.48 -6.82
CA GLY A 103 -14.00 7.52 -7.38
C GLY A 103 -15.43 7.57 -6.84
N GLY A 104 -15.93 6.49 -6.22
CA GLY A 104 -17.33 6.41 -5.78
C GLY A 104 -17.58 5.67 -4.46
N GLY A 105 -16.54 5.13 -3.83
CA GLY A 105 -16.68 4.43 -2.54
C GLY A 105 -17.41 3.08 -2.63
N LYS A 106 -17.70 2.58 -3.84
CA LYS A 106 -18.43 1.31 -4.03
C LYS A 106 -17.56 0.17 -3.52
N VAL A 107 -18.09 -0.61 -2.58
CA VAL A 107 -17.41 -1.82 -2.07
C VAL A 107 -17.35 -2.86 -3.19
N LEU A 108 -16.13 -3.29 -3.52
CA LEU A 108 -15.81 -4.27 -4.56
C LEU A 108 -15.61 -5.66 -3.98
N ALA A 109 -15.00 -5.74 -2.79
CA ALA A 109 -14.83 -6.98 -2.03
C ALA A 109 -14.83 -6.68 -0.53
N ARG A 110 -15.16 -7.68 0.29
CA ARG A 110 -15.08 -7.57 1.75
C ARG A 110 -14.69 -8.91 2.36
N VAL A 111 -14.01 -8.86 3.50
CA VAL A 111 -13.71 -10.03 4.32
C VAL A 111 -13.96 -9.70 5.79
N PRO A 112 -14.66 -10.57 6.56
CA PRO A 112 -14.80 -10.38 8.00
C PRO A 112 -13.45 -10.55 8.68
N VAL A 113 -13.20 -9.76 9.72
CA VAL A 113 -11.95 -9.79 10.49
C VAL A 113 -12.23 -9.65 11.98
N ARG A 114 -11.26 -10.05 12.80
CA ARG A 114 -11.27 -9.84 14.24
C ARG A 114 -10.13 -8.92 14.62
N PHE A 115 -10.25 -8.16 15.69
CA PHE A 115 -9.19 -7.30 16.18
C PHE A 115 -8.60 -7.84 17.48
N ALA A 116 -7.27 -7.82 17.59
CA ALA A 116 -6.56 -8.32 18.77
C ALA A 116 -6.89 -7.56 20.08
N GLY A 117 -7.44 -6.34 19.98
CA GLY A 117 -7.84 -5.54 21.15
C GLY A 117 -6.66 -5.06 22.03
N GLU A 118 -5.43 -5.22 21.56
CA GLU A 118 -4.22 -4.82 22.28
C GLU A 118 -4.21 -3.34 22.64
N ARG A 119 -3.49 -2.94 23.69
CA ARG A 119 -3.21 -1.51 23.94
C ARG A 119 -1.91 -1.19 23.19
N GLY A 120 -2.01 -0.39 22.13
CA GLY A 120 -0.85 0.07 21.35
C GLY A 120 -0.18 1.29 21.97
N THR A 121 0.99 1.65 21.43
CA THR A 121 1.66 2.93 21.68
C THR A 121 1.39 3.89 20.52
N TRP A 122 1.36 5.18 20.82
CA TRP A 122 1.25 6.23 19.81
C TRP A 122 2.62 6.80 19.50
N VAL A 123 2.97 6.85 18.22
CA VAL A 123 4.20 7.47 17.71
C VAL A 123 3.84 8.54 16.68
N ARG A 124 4.73 9.52 16.49
CA ARG A 124 4.63 10.47 15.39
C ARG A 124 5.41 9.96 14.20
N VAL A 125 4.81 10.01 13.02
CA VAL A 125 5.47 9.73 11.74
C VAL A 125 5.41 11.01 10.94
N PHE A 126 6.57 11.48 10.48
CA PHE A 126 6.65 12.79 9.83
C PHE A 126 6.53 12.64 8.31
N PHE A 127 5.41 13.11 7.78
CA PHE A 127 5.13 13.25 6.36
C PHE A 127 5.43 14.68 5.89
N LEU A 128 5.07 15.01 4.66
CA LEU A 128 5.18 16.35 4.10
C LEU A 128 3.78 16.88 3.79
N ASP A 129 3.53 18.16 4.08
CA ASP A 129 2.35 18.86 3.59
C ASP A 129 2.51 19.30 2.12
N SER A 130 1.47 19.89 1.54
CA SER A 130 1.49 20.37 0.16
C SER A 130 2.55 21.45 -0.13
N GLY A 131 3.08 22.10 0.92
CA GLY A 131 4.19 23.05 0.84
C GLY A 131 5.57 22.43 1.06
N GLY A 132 5.66 21.11 1.22
CA GLY A 132 6.91 20.40 1.46
C GLY A 132 7.44 20.53 2.90
N LYS A 133 6.61 20.94 3.87
CA LYS A 133 7.00 21.05 5.28
C LYS A 133 6.66 19.78 6.05
N LEU A 134 7.48 19.46 7.06
CA LEU A 134 7.27 18.29 7.91
C LEU A 134 5.94 18.37 8.67
N PHE A 135 5.09 17.37 8.45
CA PHE A 135 3.78 17.21 9.06
C PHE A 135 3.75 15.98 9.99
N PRO A 136 3.51 16.13 11.30
CA PRO A 136 3.44 14.99 12.21
C PRO A 136 2.08 14.29 12.11
N ALA A 137 2.08 13.07 11.60
CA ALA A 137 0.93 12.18 11.65
C ALA A 137 1.05 11.19 12.80
N VAL A 138 -0.01 11.04 13.58
CA VAL A 138 -0.01 10.11 14.72
C VAL A 138 -0.34 8.71 14.21
N ARG A 139 0.45 7.72 14.64
CA ARG A 139 0.25 6.31 14.32
C ARG A 139 0.20 5.51 15.60
N ARG A 140 -0.82 4.66 15.70
CA ARG A 140 -0.86 3.60 16.70
C ARG A 140 -0.01 2.44 16.20
N ILE A 141 0.75 1.82 17.08
CA ILE A 141 1.54 0.62 16.80
C ILE A 141 1.35 -0.41 17.92
N SER A 142 1.48 -1.70 17.63
CA SER A 142 1.51 -2.73 18.69
C SER A 142 2.69 -2.49 19.64
N ALA A 143 2.56 -2.97 20.88
CA ALA A 143 3.65 -2.94 21.84
C ALA A 143 4.83 -3.78 21.32
N THR A 144 6.00 -3.16 21.20
CA THR A 144 7.21 -3.80 20.68
C THR A 144 8.45 -3.17 21.29
N PRO A 145 9.53 -3.93 21.55
CA PRO A 145 10.82 -3.33 21.90
C PRO A 145 11.45 -2.57 20.71
N ARG A 146 10.97 -2.78 19.47
CA ARG A 146 11.52 -2.17 18.25
C ARG A 146 10.71 -0.97 17.77
N VAL A 147 10.28 -0.10 18.69
CA VAL A 147 9.40 1.06 18.41
C VAL A 147 9.93 1.94 17.27
N ALA A 148 11.23 2.23 17.25
CA ALA A 148 11.85 3.03 16.20
C ALA A 148 11.78 2.36 14.81
N THR A 149 11.93 1.03 14.75
CA THR A 149 11.74 0.27 13.50
C THR A 149 10.30 0.38 13.01
N GLU A 150 9.32 0.24 13.91
CA GLU A 150 7.91 0.33 13.53
C GLU A 150 7.48 1.73 13.10
N ALA A 151 8.04 2.79 13.71
CA ALA A 151 7.80 4.17 13.27
C ALA A 151 8.31 4.40 11.83
N VAL A 152 9.47 3.84 11.46
CA VAL A 152 9.98 3.92 10.09
C VAL A 152 9.17 3.03 9.14
N ARG A 153 8.73 1.84 9.55
CA ARG A 153 7.79 1.04 8.73
C ARG A 153 6.49 1.80 8.46
N ALA A 154 5.99 2.55 9.44
CA ALA A 154 4.81 3.40 9.28
C ALA A 154 5.06 4.58 8.33
N LEU A 155 6.28 5.14 8.31
CA LEU A 155 6.69 6.14 7.32
C LEU A 155 6.70 5.55 5.90
N LEU A 156 7.27 4.34 5.75
CA LEU A 156 7.33 3.63 4.46
C LEU A 156 5.96 3.17 3.97
N ALA A 157 5.03 2.87 4.88
CA ALA A 157 3.64 2.61 4.53
C ALA A 157 2.96 3.86 3.94
N GLY A 158 3.52 5.05 4.17
CA GLY A 158 3.01 6.30 3.63
C GLY A 158 1.78 6.84 4.39
N PRO A 159 1.22 7.96 3.91
CA PRO A 159 0.00 8.51 4.47
C PRO A 159 -1.20 7.60 4.24
N THR A 160 -2.26 7.86 5.00
CA THR A 160 -3.59 7.27 4.83
C THR A 160 -4.34 8.01 3.72
N LEU A 161 -5.38 7.40 3.16
CA LEU A 161 -6.16 8.01 2.08
C LEU A 161 -6.79 9.37 2.48
N PRO A 162 -7.33 9.57 3.71
CA PRO A 162 -7.79 10.89 4.16
C PRO A 162 -6.66 11.93 4.24
N GLU A 163 -5.45 11.53 4.65
CA GLU A 163 -4.29 12.43 4.69
C GLU A 163 -3.80 12.79 3.28
N GLU A 164 -3.75 11.81 2.36
CA GLU A 164 -3.44 12.06 0.94
C GLU A 164 -4.42 13.06 0.32
N ARG A 165 -5.72 12.90 0.59
CA ARG A 165 -6.77 13.86 0.18
C ARG A 165 -6.60 15.24 0.81
N ALA A 166 -5.96 15.34 1.96
CA ALA A 166 -5.61 16.60 2.61
C ALA A 166 -4.29 17.21 2.10
N GLY A 167 -3.66 16.60 1.09
CA GLY A 167 -2.40 17.06 0.51
C GLY A 167 -1.16 16.63 1.29
N ILE A 168 -1.30 15.65 2.20
CA ILE A 168 -0.17 15.05 2.91
C ILE A 168 0.44 13.94 2.05
N TRP A 169 1.75 13.96 1.89
CA TRP A 169 2.47 13.03 1.02
C TRP A 169 3.80 12.59 1.65
N THR A 170 4.47 11.62 1.04
CA THR A 170 5.78 11.12 1.48
C THR A 170 6.78 11.20 0.33
N ALA A 171 8.02 11.61 0.64
CA ALA A 171 9.13 11.54 -0.31
C ALA A 171 9.79 10.16 -0.36
N ALA A 172 9.33 9.21 0.47
CA ALA A 172 9.80 7.83 0.43
C ALA A 172 9.64 7.25 -0.99
N PRO A 173 10.73 6.79 -1.64
CA PRO A 173 10.63 6.19 -2.96
C PRO A 173 9.73 4.95 -2.95
N ALA A 174 8.84 4.83 -3.94
CA ALA A 174 8.07 3.62 -4.14
C ALA A 174 9.02 2.42 -4.37
N GLY A 175 8.70 1.24 -3.81
CA GLY A 175 9.57 0.06 -3.89
C GLY A 175 10.72 0.04 -2.87
N THR A 176 10.67 0.86 -1.82
CA THR A 176 11.59 0.76 -0.69
C THR A 176 11.27 -0.48 0.17
N GLU A 177 12.10 -1.54 0.14
CA GLU A 177 11.69 -2.87 0.65
C GLU A 177 12.57 -3.48 1.77
N ARG A 178 13.82 -3.04 1.95
CA ARG A 178 14.70 -3.54 3.03
C ARG A 178 14.95 -2.45 4.05
N LEU A 179 14.62 -2.71 5.32
CA LEU A 179 14.87 -1.82 6.45
C LEU A 179 15.73 -2.54 7.50
N ALA A 180 16.93 -2.04 7.75
CA ALA A 180 17.72 -2.38 8.92
C ALA A 180 17.96 -1.12 9.76
N ILE A 181 17.70 -1.23 11.07
CA ILE A 181 18.00 -0.17 12.04
C ILE A 181 18.80 -0.78 13.19
N SER A 182 19.95 -0.19 13.48
CA SER A 182 20.70 -0.39 14.72
C SER A 182 20.83 0.94 15.45
N ILE A 183 20.91 0.90 16.78
CA ILE A 183 21.08 2.09 17.62
C ILE A 183 22.30 1.86 18.51
N THR A 184 23.29 2.72 18.38
CA THR A 184 24.55 2.67 19.15
C THR A 184 24.96 4.09 19.54
N ALA A 185 25.29 4.31 20.82
CA ALA A 185 25.70 5.62 21.34
C ALA A 185 24.75 6.77 20.90
N SER A 186 23.44 6.57 21.06
CA SER A 186 22.38 7.53 20.66
C SER A 186 22.32 7.88 19.17
N THR A 187 23.02 7.13 18.31
CA THR A 187 22.95 7.25 16.85
C THR A 187 22.15 6.10 16.27
N ALA A 188 21.13 6.41 15.48
CA ALA A 188 20.38 5.42 14.71
C ALA A 188 21.02 5.25 13.33
N HIS A 189 21.57 4.08 13.04
CA HIS A 189 22.08 3.75 11.71
C HIS A 189 20.96 3.04 10.93
N VAL A 190 20.54 3.65 9.83
CA VAL A 190 19.42 3.21 9.00
C VAL A 190 19.95 2.78 7.65
N VAL A 191 19.71 1.53 7.27
CA VAL A 191 20.00 1.02 5.92
C VAL A 191 18.69 0.72 5.22
N LEU A 192 18.49 1.38 4.08
CA LEU A 192 17.30 1.27 3.24
C LEU A 192 17.68 0.86 1.83
N SER A 193 16.98 -0.15 1.30
CA SER A 193 17.05 -0.45 -0.14
C SER A 193 16.06 0.42 -0.89
N VAL A 194 16.55 1.18 -1.87
CA VAL A 194 15.75 2.08 -2.71
C VAL A 194 16.05 1.80 -4.20
N PRO A 195 15.09 1.96 -5.12
CA PRO A 195 15.31 1.71 -6.54
C PRO A 195 16.41 2.60 -7.14
N ASP A 196 16.43 3.86 -6.75
CA ASP A 196 17.42 4.85 -7.19
C ASP A 196 18.01 5.60 -5.98
N PRO A 197 19.25 5.27 -5.57
CA PRO A 197 19.97 5.96 -4.50
C PRO A 197 20.40 7.41 -4.83
N GLN A 198 20.12 7.91 -6.04
CA GLN A 198 20.40 9.29 -6.46
C GLN A 198 19.12 10.09 -6.74
N ALA A 199 17.95 9.55 -6.39
CA ALA A 199 16.68 10.22 -6.61
C ALA A 199 16.63 11.59 -5.89
N PRO A 200 16.20 12.68 -6.55
CA PRO A 200 16.16 14.03 -5.95
C PRO A 200 15.33 14.13 -4.67
N ALA A 201 14.34 13.24 -4.49
CA ALA A 201 13.47 13.22 -3.32
C ALA A 201 14.15 12.69 -2.04
N LEU A 202 15.37 12.14 -2.14
CA LEU A 202 16.05 11.49 -1.00
C LEU A 202 16.41 12.44 0.13
N ASP A 203 16.66 13.73 -0.14
CA ASP A 203 16.95 14.73 0.90
C ASP A 203 15.70 15.04 1.74
N LEU A 204 14.55 15.14 1.08
CA LEU A 204 13.26 15.29 1.76
C LEU A 204 12.91 14.02 2.55
N PHE A 205 13.16 12.86 1.97
CA PHE A 205 12.94 11.58 2.65
C PHE A 205 13.87 11.40 3.87
N ALA A 206 15.14 11.83 3.76
CA ALA A 206 16.07 11.85 4.87
C ALA A 206 15.56 12.74 6.02
N SER A 207 15.02 13.93 5.70
CA SER A 207 14.41 14.83 6.70
C SER A 207 13.22 14.18 7.43
N GLN A 208 12.39 13.42 6.71
CA GLN A 208 11.28 12.67 7.30
C GLN A 208 11.76 11.54 8.23
N LEU A 209 12.79 10.79 7.82
CA LEU A 209 13.41 9.73 8.61
C LEU A 209 14.06 10.30 9.89
N GLU A 210 14.86 11.35 9.75
CA GLU A 210 15.53 12.05 10.84
C GLU A 210 14.52 12.51 11.87
N ARG A 211 13.46 13.20 11.44
CA ARG A 211 12.46 13.73 12.38
C ARG A 211 11.63 12.61 13.03
N THR A 212 11.35 11.54 12.30
CA THR A 212 10.64 10.37 12.83
C THR A 212 11.48 9.63 13.88
N LEU A 213 12.79 9.53 13.71
CA LEU A 213 13.66 8.81 14.65
C LEU A 213 14.09 9.68 15.85
N THR A 214 14.41 10.95 15.63
CA THR A 214 14.79 11.89 16.71
C THR A 214 13.62 12.28 17.62
N GLN A 215 12.40 11.79 17.36
CA GLN A 215 11.30 11.89 18.32
C GLN A 215 11.59 11.11 19.61
N PHE A 216 12.41 10.06 19.52
CA PHE A 216 12.75 9.20 20.65
C PHE A 216 13.92 9.82 21.41
N PRO A 217 13.79 10.12 22.72
CA PRO A 217 14.83 10.83 23.48
C PRO A 217 16.19 10.14 23.50
N THR A 218 16.22 8.82 23.27
CA THR A 218 17.45 8.01 23.20
C THR A 218 18.16 8.08 21.85
N ILE A 219 17.59 8.78 20.85
CA ILE A 219 18.16 8.95 19.51
C ILE A 219 18.43 10.44 19.27
N SER A 220 19.70 10.81 19.24
CA SER A 220 20.15 12.20 19.04
C SER A 220 20.68 12.45 17.63
N ARG A 221 21.07 11.40 16.90
CA ARG A 221 21.59 11.46 15.53
C ARG A 221 21.03 10.32 14.70
N VAL A 222 20.89 10.54 13.39
CA VAL A 222 20.51 9.52 12.42
C VAL A 222 21.53 9.52 11.30
N GLU A 223 21.99 8.33 10.92
CA GLU A 223 22.86 8.13 9.77
C GLU A 223 22.15 7.21 8.78
N ILE A 224 21.92 7.71 7.57
CA ILE A 224 21.12 7.01 6.57
C ILE A 224 22.04 6.52 5.46
N ARG A 225 21.89 5.25 5.10
CA ARG A 225 22.56 4.63 3.95
C ARG A 225 21.53 4.04 3.02
N TYR A 226 21.49 4.56 1.79
CA TYR A 226 20.70 4.01 0.70
C TYR A 226 21.52 2.98 -0.08
N VAL A 227 20.93 1.83 -0.38
CA VAL A 227 21.53 0.77 -1.19
C VAL A 227 20.58 0.37 -2.32
N ARG A 228 21.12 -0.19 -3.40
CA ARG A 228 20.30 -0.82 -4.46
C ARG A 228 19.71 -2.16 -3.93
N PRO A 229 18.52 -2.61 -4.39
CA PRO A 229 17.96 -3.93 -4.09
C PRO A 229 18.93 -5.08 -4.30
#